data_AF-A0A0A9WQ78-F1
#
_entry.id   AF-A0A0A9WQ78-F1
#
_cell.length_a   1.000
_cell.length_b   1.000
_cell.length_c   1.000
_cell.angle_alpha   90.00
_cell.angle_beta   90.00
_cell.angle_gamma   90.00
#
_symmetry.space_group_name_H-M   'P 1'
#
loop_
_entity.id
_entity.type
_entity.pdbx_description
1 polymer ?
#
loop_
_entity_poly.entity_id
_entity_poly.type
_entity_poly.pdbx_seq_one_letter_code
_entity_poly.pdbx_strand_id
1 'polypeptide(L)'
;PIWGITDPKEKEEFIAKLKKESIPYYMKEYNEIAGKNNGYLANGKLSWADLFFHGFIETFEGLTNTEVVNQYPNLKQGRDKVHSTPGIKEWIDKRPQTTY
;
A
#
# COMPACT_ATOMS: atom_id res chain seq x y z
N PRO A 1 7.77 -3.46 15.91
CA PRO A 1 7.76 -3.42 14.43
C PRO A 1 8.06 -4.82 13.88
N ILE A 2 7.54 -5.22 12.69
CA ILE A 2 7.82 -6.56 12.10
C ILE A 2 9.33 -6.84 12.05
N TRP A 3 10.13 -5.80 11.82
CA TRP A 3 11.60 -5.85 11.78
C TRP A 3 12.29 -6.16 13.12
N GLY A 4 11.58 -6.02 14.23
CA GLY A 4 12.09 -6.32 15.58
C GLY A 4 11.75 -7.73 16.08
N ILE A 5 10.94 -8.50 15.32
CA ILE A 5 10.61 -9.87 15.67
C ILE A 5 11.69 -10.78 15.08
N THR A 6 12.51 -11.37 15.94
CA THR A 6 13.64 -12.23 15.55
C THR A 6 13.27 -13.70 15.46
N ASP A 7 12.25 -14.14 16.21
CA ASP A 7 11.73 -15.50 16.15
C ASP A 7 10.87 -15.71 14.88
N PRO A 8 11.20 -16.69 14.01
CA PRO A 8 10.45 -16.93 12.78
C PRO A 8 8.98 -17.27 13.01
N LYS A 9 8.67 -18.02 14.08
CA LYS A 9 7.32 -18.47 14.37
C LYS A 9 6.46 -17.32 14.90
N GLU A 10 7.00 -16.51 15.81
CA GLU A 10 6.33 -15.29 16.28
C GLU A 10 6.05 -14.34 15.10
N LYS A 11 6.99 -14.22 14.16
CA LYS A 11 6.83 -13.38 12.97
C LYS A 11 5.70 -13.89 12.07
N GLU A 12 5.62 -15.20 11.84
CA GLU A 12 4.55 -15.82 11.06
C GLU A 12 3.18 -15.64 11.71
N GLU A 13 3.07 -15.86 13.03
CA GLU A 13 1.83 -15.65 13.78
C GLU A 13 1.37 -14.18 13.73
N PHE A 14 2.31 -13.24 13.85
CA PHE A 14 2.03 -11.81 13.72
C PHE A 14 1.53 -11.44 12.31
N ILE A 15 2.19 -11.94 11.27
CA ILE A 15 1.78 -11.72 9.87
C ILE A 15 0.39 -12.34 9.63
N ALA A 16 0.12 -13.54 10.15
CA ALA A 16 -1.18 -14.18 10.01
C ALA A 16 -2.30 -13.35 10.65
N LYS A 17 -2.05 -12.79 11.84
CA LYS A 17 -2.98 -11.87 12.50
C LYS A 17 -3.22 -10.60 11.67
N LEU A 18 -2.17 -9.99 11.13
CA LEU A 18 -2.30 -8.81 10.25
C LEU A 18 -3.17 -9.10 9.03
N LYS A 19 -2.93 -10.23 8.35
CA LYS A 19 -3.70 -10.63 7.16
C LYS A 19 -5.18 -10.87 7.46
N LYS A 20 -5.47 -11.47 8.60
CA LYS A 20 -6.84 -11.84 8.98
C LYS A 20 -7.64 -10.64 9.48
N GLU A 21 -7.03 -9.74 10.24
CA GLU A 21 -7.75 -8.74 11.02
C GLU A 21 -7.44 -7.32 10.53
N SER A 22 -6.18 -6.90 10.63
CA SER A 22 -5.81 -5.49 10.45
C SER A 22 -5.85 -5.04 9.00
N ILE A 23 -5.31 -5.84 8.07
CA ILE A 23 -5.28 -5.49 6.64
C ILE A 23 -6.70 -5.29 6.09
N PRO A 24 -7.63 -6.24 6.25
CA PRO A 24 -8.98 -6.07 5.71
C PRO A 24 -9.71 -4.86 6.31
N TYR A 25 -9.54 -4.62 7.61
CA TYR A 25 -10.17 -3.49 8.29
C TYR A 25 -9.69 -2.14 7.74
N TYR A 26 -8.38 -1.88 7.78
CA TYR A 26 -7.85 -0.57 7.36
C TYR A 26 -7.96 -0.36 5.85
N MET A 27 -7.73 -1.38 5.04
CA MET A 27 -7.81 -1.22 3.58
C MET A 27 -9.24 -0.98 3.12
N LYS A 28 -10.26 -1.53 3.81
CA LYS A 28 -11.65 -1.20 3.56
C LYS A 28 -11.93 0.28 3.82
N GLU A 29 -11.53 0.79 4.99
CA GLU A 29 -11.70 2.21 5.35
C GLU A 29 -10.99 3.13 4.35
N TYR A 30 -9.74 2.82 3.98
CA TYR A 30 -8.99 3.62 3.02
C TYR A 30 -9.60 3.57 1.62
N ASN A 31 -10.16 2.43 1.21
CA ASN A 31 -10.88 2.32 -0.05
C ASN A 31 -12.16 3.15 -0.08
N GLU A 32 -12.87 3.25 1.05
CA GLU A 32 -14.03 4.13 1.16
C GLU A 32 -13.64 5.61 1.12
N ILE A 33 -12.55 5.99 1.81
CA ILE A 33 -11.98 7.35 1.76
C ILE A 33 -11.56 7.70 0.33
N ALA A 34 -10.84 6.80 -0.35
CA ALA A 34 -10.42 6.98 -1.72
C ALA A 34 -11.61 7.15 -2.66
N GLY A 35 -12.69 6.36 -2.49
CA GLY A 35 -13.91 6.48 -3.27
C GLY A 35 -14.55 7.87 -3.17
N LYS A 36 -14.58 8.46 -1.97
CA LYS A 36 -15.10 9.82 -1.74
C LYS A 36 -14.19 10.92 -2.30
N ASN A 37 -12.94 10.60 -2.59
CA ASN A 37 -11.89 11.54 -2.99
C ASN A 37 -11.35 11.22 -4.39
N ASN A 38 -12.16 10.64 -5.29
CA ASN A 38 -11.78 10.36 -6.67
C ASN A 38 -10.48 9.55 -6.77
N GLY A 39 -10.31 8.55 -5.90
CA GLY A 39 -9.12 7.70 -5.83
C GLY A 39 -7.95 8.26 -5.01
N TYR A 40 -8.04 9.48 -4.46
CA TYR A 40 -7.00 10.03 -3.59
C TYR A 40 -7.32 9.85 -2.11
N LEU A 41 -6.33 9.90 -1.23
CA LEU A 41 -6.54 9.74 0.22
C LEU A 41 -7.07 11.01 0.89
N ALA A 42 -6.95 12.18 0.25
CA ALA A 42 -7.46 13.44 0.77
C ALA A 42 -7.80 14.46 -0.33
N ASN A 43 -8.74 15.36 -0.03
CA ASN A 43 -9.03 16.57 -0.81
C ASN A 43 -9.39 16.37 -2.30
N GLY A 44 -9.73 15.14 -2.72
CA GLY A 44 -10.06 14.84 -4.12
C GLY A 44 -8.90 15.01 -5.12
N LYS A 45 -7.66 15.17 -4.66
CA LYS A 45 -6.49 15.48 -5.51
C LYS A 45 -5.20 14.88 -4.94
N LEU A 46 -4.19 14.76 -5.80
CA LEU A 46 -2.87 14.25 -5.42
C LEU A 46 -2.28 15.06 -4.26
N SER A 47 -1.84 14.34 -3.23
CA SER A 47 -1.23 14.88 -2.03
C SER A 47 -0.04 14.03 -1.59
N TRP A 48 0.74 14.54 -0.63
CA TRP A 48 1.83 13.78 -0.03
C TRP A 48 1.35 12.47 0.64
N ALA A 49 0.09 12.40 1.06
CA ALA A 49 -0.48 11.19 1.66
C ALA A 49 -0.54 10.04 0.65
N ASP A 50 -0.90 10.33 -0.61
CA ASP A 50 -0.95 9.35 -1.69
C ASP A 50 0.46 8.84 -2.03
N LEU A 51 1.45 9.76 -2.06
CA LEU A 51 2.85 9.40 -2.30
C LEU A 51 3.41 8.51 -1.20
N PHE A 52 3.15 8.89 0.06
CA PHE A 52 3.59 8.13 1.22
C PHE A 52 2.94 6.75 1.26
N PHE A 53 1.62 6.69 1.10
CA PHE A 53 0.88 5.43 1.12
C PHE A 53 1.29 4.50 -0.02
N HIS A 54 1.21 4.96 -1.27
CA HIS A 54 1.52 4.11 -2.42
C HIS A 54 3.01 3.77 -2.53
N GLY A 55 3.91 4.61 -2.03
CA GLY A 55 5.33 4.27 -1.92
C GLY A 55 5.63 3.24 -0.84
N PHE A 56 4.98 3.33 0.33
CA PHE A 56 5.20 2.39 1.44
C PHE A 56 4.49 1.04 1.23
N ILE A 57 3.30 1.05 0.61
CA ILE A 57 2.47 -0.14 0.52
C ILE A 57 3.13 -1.26 -0.29
N GLU A 58 4.00 -0.93 -1.26
CA GLU A 58 4.77 -1.93 -2.02
C GLU A 58 5.67 -2.77 -1.08
N THR A 59 6.41 -2.11 -0.18
CA THR A 59 7.23 -2.79 0.83
C THR A 59 6.36 -3.60 1.79
N PHE A 60 5.19 -3.09 2.17
CA PHE A 60 4.27 -3.81 3.05
C PHE A 60 3.67 -5.07 2.40
N GLU A 61 3.27 -4.99 1.12
CA GLU A 61 2.80 -6.13 0.33
C GLU A 61 3.89 -7.20 0.20
N GLY A 62 5.14 -6.78 -0.02
CA GLY A 62 6.29 -7.66 -0.06
C GLY A 62 6.59 -8.35 1.29
N LEU A 63 6.57 -7.59 2.39
CA LEU A 63 6.80 -8.11 3.74
C LEU A 63 5.78 -9.15 4.18
N THR A 64 4.52 -8.91 3.84
CA THR A 64 3.41 -9.79 4.21
C THR A 64 3.19 -10.87 3.16
N ASN A 65 3.81 -10.78 1.98
CA ASN A 65 3.49 -11.59 0.81
C ASN A 65 1.97 -11.63 0.58
N THR A 66 1.36 -10.46 0.46
CA THR A 66 -0.09 -10.28 0.30
C THR A 66 -0.35 -9.07 -0.57
N GLU A 67 -0.99 -9.26 -1.72
CA GLU A 67 -1.48 -8.14 -2.52
C GLU A 67 -2.64 -7.49 -1.78
N VAL A 68 -2.50 -6.24 -1.34
CA VAL A 68 -3.55 -5.54 -0.61
C VAL A 68 -4.29 -4.60 -1.53
N VAL A 69 -3.62 -3.71 -2.27
CA VAL A 69 -4.29 -2.63 -3.00
C VAL A 69 -5.11 -3.13 -4.18
N ASN A 70 -4.67 -4.19 -4.86
CA ASN A 70 -5.37 -4.72 -6.04
C ASN A 70 -6.78 -5.23 -5.72
N GLN A 71 -7.06 -5.59 -4.46
CA GLN A 71 -8.37 -6.07 -4.00
C GLN A 71 -9.37 -4.92 -3.77
N TYR A 72 -8.91 -3.67 -3.75
CA TYR A 72 -9.70 -2.50 -3.39
C TYR A 72 -9.75 -1.51 -4.56
N PRO A 73 -10.87 -1.42 -5.30
CA PRO A 73 -10.91 -0.75 -6.61
C PRO A 73 -10.58 0.75 -6.56
N ASN A 74 -10.97 1.46 -5.50
CA ASN A 74 -10.68 2.90 -5.39
C ASN A 74 -9.21 3.15 -5.02
N LEU A 75 -8.62 2.28 -4.19
CA LEU A 75 -7.18 2.34 -3.90
C LEU A 75 -6.35 1.96 -5.12
N LYS A 76 -6.80 0.97 -5.89
CA LYS A 76 -6.17 0.62 -7.17
C LYS A 76 -6.21 1.80 -8.14
N GLN A 77 -7.35 2.48 -8.26
CA GLN A 77 -7.47 3.69 -9.06
C GLN A 77 -6.49 4.78 -8.59
N GLY A 78 -6.35 4.97 -7.27
CA GLY A 78 -5.37 5.87 -6.67
C GLY A 78 -3.94 5.53 -7.08
N ARG A 79 -3.56 4.26 -6.94
CA ARG A 79 -2.24 3.76 -7.35
C ARG A 79 -1.96 4.04 -8.82
N ASP A 80 -2.91 3.74 -9.70
CA ASP A 80 -2.77 3.95 -11.14
C ASP A 80 -2.58 5.45 -11.47
N LYS A 81 -3.28 6.35 -10.76
CA LYS A 81 -3.11 7.81 -10.90
C LYS A 81 -1.75 8.29 -10.40
N VAL A 82 -1.29 7.78 -9.26
CA VAL A 82 0.03 8.13 -8.71
C VAL A 82 1.13 7.63 -9.64
N HIS A 83 1.08 6.37 -10.07
CA HIS A 83 2.10 5.76 -10.92
C HIS A 83 2.14 6.35 -12.35
N SER A 84 1.05 6.95 -12.82
CA SER A 84 1.01 7.66 -14.11
C SER A 84 1.50 9.10 -14.04
N THR A 85 1.78 9.64 -12.85
CA THR A 85 2.33 11.00 -12.71
C THR A 85 3.74 11.05 -13.32
N PRO A 86 4.06 11.97 -14.26
CA PRO A 86 5.28 11.90 -15.07
C PRO A 86 6.59 11.69 -14.29
N GLY A 87 6.83 12.45 -13.22
CA GLY A 87 8.04 12.31 -12.40
C GLY A 87 8.09 11.01 -11.58
N ILE A 88 6.94 10.47 -11.20
CA ILE A 88 6.84 9.20 -10.46
C ILE A 88 7.04 8.04 -11.42
N LYS A 89 6.40 8.09 -12.58
CA LYS A 89 6.58 7.11 -13.66
C LYS A 89 8.06 7.00 -14.04
N GLU A 90 8.71 8.13 -14.29
CA GLU A 90 10.13 8.17 -14.64
C GLU A 90 11.02 7.60 -13.52
N TRP A 91 10.68 7.87 -12.25
CA TRP A 91 11.38 7.29 -11.12
C TRP A 91 11.19 5.77 -11.02
N ILE A 92 9.96 5.26 -11.19
CA ILE A 92 9.66 3.82 -11.16
C ILE A 92 10.40 3.09 -12.28
N ASP A 93 10.51 3.68 -13.47
CA ASP A 93 11.22 3.10 -14.61
C ASP A 93 12.75 3.05 -14.39
N LYS A 94 13.31 3.97 -13.59
CA LYS A 94 14.77 4.09 -13.34
C LYS A 94 15.23 3.46 -12.03
N ARG A 95 14.36 3.30 -11.03
CA ARG A 95 14.77 2.83 -9.70
C ARG A 95 15.30 1.39 -9.76
N PRO A 96 16.26 1.02 -8.90
CA PRO A 96 16.73 -0.36 -8.80
C PRO A 96 15.57 -1.32 -8.56
N GLN A 97 15.59 -2.47 -9.25
CA GLN A 97 14.63 -3.53 -9.00
C GLN A 97 15.05 -4.30 -7.75
N THR A 98 14.30 -4.12 -6.67
CA THR A 98 14.50 -4.84 -5.40
C THR A 98 13.38 -5.84 -5.20
N THR A 99 13.66 -6.88 -4.42
CA THR A 99 12.64 -7.87 -4.02
C THR A 99 11.64 -7.31 -3.01
N TYR A 100 11.99 -6.21 -2.32
CA TYR A 100 11.19 -5.50 -1.31
C TYR A 100 11.57 -4.02 -1.25
#